data_AF-A0AAD9ITG9-F1
#
_entry.id   AF-A0AAD9ITG9-F1
#
_cell.length_a   1.000
_cell.length_b   1.000
_cell.length_c   1.000
_cell.angle_alpha   90.00
_cell.angle_beta   90.00
_cell.angle_gamma   90.00
#
_symmetry.space_group_name_H-M   'P 1'
#
loop_
_entity.id
_entity.type
_entity.pdbx_description
1 polymer ?
#
loop_
_entity_poly.entity_id
_entity_poly.type
_entity_poly.pdbx_seq_one_letter_code
_entity_poly.pdbx_strand_id
1 'polypeptide(L)'
;MMLFRLHSLDILPTDNAWQFANTGVTRAIGILAFAYMCHHNSFLIYDSLIEPSAKRWGVVTHISIMFSMTCTLILGITGYATFTGYCQGDILENYCNKDDLMNVARFLFAGTIMLTYPIECFVTREVVEHAVFAFKQPPPLWRHIIITIVIVIVSVIVSMGTDCLGIVLELNGVLNAAPLAYIFPALCVMKLQNDRLLCWKNVPLILTASFGILVSVIGLIMAIIEIVNGVECSHGQDMPYCFSDEISLNYTNELKPLFSTTTPVA
;
A
#
# COMPACT_ATOMS: atom_id res chain seq x y z
N MET A 1 14.86 -2.34 -9.95
CA MET A 1 14.37 -1.76 -11.21
C MET A 1 14.20 -0.24 -11.08
N MET A 2 13.43 0.26 -10.11
CA MET A 2 13.26 1.71 -9.87
C MET A 2 14.57 2.48 -9.66
N LEU A 3 15.53 1.94 -8.87
CA LEU A 3 16.84 2.58 -8.66
C LEU A 3 17.62 2.84 -9.94
N PHE A 4 17.49 1.95 -10.94
CA PHE A 4 18.14 2.16 -12.25
C PHE A 4 17.46 3.27 -13.04
N ARG A 5 16.14 3.44 -12.88
CA ARG A 5 15.36 4.47 -13.56
C ARG A 5 15.46 5.86 -12.94
N LEU A 6 15.85 5.95 -11.66
CA LEU A 6 16.10 7.23 -10.98
C LEU A 6 17.07 8.13 -11.76
N HIS A 7 18.08 7.55 -12.41
CA HIS A 7 19.09 8.30 -13.16
C HIS A 7 18.79 8.45 -14.66
N SER A 8 17.81 7.69 -15.18
CA SER A 8 17.53 7.68 -16.63
C SER A 8 16.29 8.47 -17.03
N LEU A 9 15.48 8.91 -16.06
CA LEU A 9 14.27 9.69 -16.30
C LEU A 9 14.47 11.11 -15.79
N ASP A 10 14.66 12.05 -16.72
CA ASP A 10 14.74 13.48 -16.40
C ASP A 10 13.34 14.11 -16.41
N ILE A 11 12.61 13.91 -15.32
CA ILE A 11 11.29 14.52 -15.11
C ILE A 11 11.49 15.83 -14.37
N LEU A 12 10.95 16.93 -14.92
CA LEU A 12 10.98 18.23 -14.26
C LEU A 12 10.26 18.15 -12.90
N PRO A 13 10.91 18.54 -11.79
CA PRO A 13 10.29 18.47 -10.47
C PRO A 13 9.10 19.44 -10.40
N THR A 14 8.03 19.02 -9.73
CA THR A 14 6.89 19.90 -9.47
C THR A 14 7.26 21.04 -8.53
N ASP A 15 6.61 22.19 -8.69
CA ASP A 15 6.76 23.30 -7.74
C ASP A 15 6.46 22.84 -6.32
N ASN A 16 7.27 23.27 -5.35
CA ASN A 16 7.14 22.87 -3.95
C ASN A 16 7.25 21.36 -3.66
N ALA A 17 7.92 20.59 -4.52
CA ALA A 17 8.12 19.14 -4.30
C ALA A 17 8.75 18.79 -2.94
N TRP A 18 9.63 19.64 -2.40
CA TRP A 18 10.36 19.36 -1.15
C TRP A 18 9.84 20.23 0.00
N GLN A 19 8.64 19.90 0.48
CA GLN A 19 8.07 20.51 1.67
C GLN A 19 8.10 19.54 2.86
N PHE A 20 8.33 20.09 4.06
CA PHE A 20 8.39 19.29 5.29
C PHE A 20 7.03 18.71 5.69
N ALA A 21 5.94 19.43 5.45
CA ALA A 21 4.59 19.01 5.82
C ALA A 21 3.58 19.38 4.73
N ASN A 22 2.71 18.42 4.41
CA ASN A 22 1.58 18.58 3.50
C ASN A 22 0.33 17.96 4.15
N THR A 23 -0.85 18.38 3.72
CA THR A 23 -2.15 17.83 4.11
C THR A 23 -2.25 16.30 3.93
N GLY A 24 -1.52 15.73 2.96
CA GLY A 24 -1.45 14.29 2.70
C GLY A 24 -0.69 13.45 3.75
N VAL A 25 -0.14 14.05 4.82
CA VAL A 25 0.53 13.30 5.89
C VAL A 25 -0.42 12.31 6.58
N THR A 26 -1.68 12.69 6.74
CA THR A 26 -2.71 11.83 7.36
C THR A 26 -2.93 10.55 6.56
N ARG A 27 -3.09 10.68 5.24
CA ARG A 27 -3.18 9.57 4.29
C ARG A 27 -1.93 8.69 4.30
N ALA A 28 -0.75 9.30 4.32
CA ALA A 28 0.52 8.57 4.40
C ALA A 28 0.61 7.70 5.66
N ILE A 29 0.12 8.19 6.81
CA ILE A 29 0.07 7.41 8.06
C ILE A 29 -0.84 6.18 7.89
N GLY A 30 -2.01 6.33 7.26
CA GLY A 30 -2.91 5.22 6.97
C GLY A 30 -2.25 4.17 6.07
N ILE A 31 -1.69 4.60 4.94
CA ILE A 31 -1.01 3.70 3.99
C ILE A 31 0.18 3.00 4.66
N LEU A 32 0.96 3.70 5.48
CA LEU A 32 2.06 3.09 6.24
C LEU A 32 1.54 2.09 7.29
N ALA A 33 0.46 2.40 8.00
CA ALA A 33 -0.14 1.46 8.95
C ALA A 33 -0.57 0.16 8.25
N PHE A 34 -1.17 0.27 7.05
CA PHE A 34 -1.49 -0.88 6.22
C PHE A 34 -0.23 -1.63 5.74
N ALA A 35 0.79 -0.92 5.27
CA ALA A 35 2.03 -1.53 4.75
C ALA A 35 2.77 -2.39 5.79
N TYR A 36 2.65 -2.06 7.08
CA TYR A 36 3.22 -2.83 8.19
C TYR A 36 2.20 -3.73 8.90
N MET A 37 1.01 -3.94 8.31
CA MET A 37 0.05 -4.90 8.84
C MET A 37 0.54 -6.33 8.59
N CYS A 38 0.88 -7.04 9.67
CA CYS A 38 1.19 -8.48 9.62
C CYS A 38 0.57 -9.27 10.79
N HIS A 39 -0.26 -8.61 11.60
CA HIS A 39 -0.79 -9.16 12.85
C HIS A 39 -1.66 -10.40 12.64
N HIS A 40 -2.44 -10.45 11.56
CA HIS A 40 -3.33 -11.58 11.24
C HIS A 40 -2.57 -12.87 10.89
N ASN A 41 -1.37 -12.74 10.32
CA ASN A 41 -0.52 -13.87 9.93
C ASN A 41 0.48 -14.27 11.03
N SER A 42 0.61 -13.44 12.07
CA SER A 42 1.65 -13.60 13.10
C SER A 42 1.55 -14.94 13.83
N PHE A 43 0.35 -15.43 14.13
CA PHE A 43 0.16 -16.74 14.78
C PHE A 43 0.60 -17.90 13.89
N LEU A 44 0.25 -17.88 12.61
CA LEU A 44 0.68 -18.91 11.64
C LEU A 44 2.21 -18.96 11.51
N ILE A 45 2.87 -17.80 11.46
CA ILE A 45 4.32 -17.72 11.39
C ILE A 45 4.95 -18.20 12.71
N TYR A 46 4.40 -17.81 13.85
CA TYR A 46 4.88 -18.25 15.17
C TYR A 46 4.82 -19.77 15.32
N ASP A 47 3.70 -20.39 14.94
CA ASP A 47 3.49 -21.84 15.04
C ASP A 47 4.36 -22.62 14.04
N SER A 48 4.79 -21.99 12.94
CA SER A 48 5.73 -22.58 11.98
C SER A 48 7.20 -22.58 12.45
N LEU A 49 7.51 -21.91 13.56
CA LEU A 49 8.87 -21.75 14.05
C LEU A 49 9.38 -23.03 14.74
N ILE A 50 10.64 -23.41 14.45
CA ILE A 50 11.28 -24.54 15.12
C ILE A 50 11.52 -24.19 16.60
N GLU A 51 10.84 -24.92 17.49
CA GLU A 51 10.77 -24.67 18.94
C GLU A 51 10.36 -23.22 19.28
N PRO A 52 9.05 -22.91 19.18
CA PRO A 52 8.55 -21.55 19.33
C PRO A 52 8.80 -21.03 20.75
N SER A 53 9.44 -19.86 20.86
CA SER A 53 9.65 -19.17 22.14
C SER A 53 9.59 -17.67 21.94
N ALA A 54 9.15 -16.94 22.97
CA ALA A 54 9.04 -15.47 22.92
C ALA A 54 10.35 -14.77 22.54
N LYS A 55 11.50 -15.30 23.01
CA LYS A 55 12.82 -14.75 22.67
C LYS A 55 13.15 -14.93 21.18
N ARG A 56 12.93 -16.12 20.62
CA ARG A 56 13.19 -16.39 19.20
C ARG A 56 12.23 -15.59 18.31
N TRP A 57 10.95 -15.54 18.69
CA TRP A 57 9.95 -14.72 18.01
C TRP A 57 10.39 -13.25 17.93
N GLY A 58 10.80 -12.66 19.07
CA GLY A 58 11.27 -11.27 19.12
C GLY A 58 12.44 -10.99 18.19
N VAL A 59 13.42 -11.90 18.09
CA VAL A 59 14.56 -11.76 17.17
C VAL A 59 14.10 -11.79 15.72
N VAL A 60 13.27 -12.78 15.36
CA VAL A 60 12.73 -12.91 13.99
C VAL A 60 11.93 -11.66 13.61
N THR A 61 11.01 -11.22 14.46
CA THR A 61 10.19 -10.04 14.18
C THR A 61 11.01 -8.77 14.04
N HIS A 62 12.01 -8.54 14.90
CA HIS A 62 12.83 -7.33 14.81
C HIS A 62 13.68 -7.30 13.54
N ILE A 63 14.31 -8.43 13.17
CA ILE A 63 15.11 -8.51 11.93
C ILE A 63 14.21 -8.29 10.72
N SER A 64 13.04 -8.96 10.67
CA SER A 64 12.09 -8.83 9.56
C SER A 64 11.56 -7.41 9.39
N ILE A 65 11.17 -6.74 10.49
CA ILE A 65 10.66 -5.37 10.44
C ILE A 65 11.77 -4.39 10.03
N MET A 66 12.98 -4.51 10.58
CA MET A 66 14.09 -3.62 10.22
C MET A 66 14.50 -3.75 8.75
N PHE A 67 14.50 -4.99 8.23
CA PHE A 67 14.75 -5.23 6.81
C PHE A 67 13.65 -4.64 5.93
N SER A 68 12.39 -4.91 6.24
CA SER A 68 11.22 -4.34 5.53
C SER A 68 11.23 -2.81 5.55
N MET A 69 11.58 -2.21 6.68
CA MET A 69 11.70 -0.76 6.83
C MET A 69 12.77 -0.17 5.93
N THR A 70 13.94 -0.80 5.87
CA THR A 70 15.04 -0.35 5.02
C THR A 70 14.63 -0.41 3.54
N CYS A 71 14.02 -1.52 3.10
CA CYS A 71 13.54 -1.66 1.73
C CYS A 71 12.46 -0.62 1.39
N THR A 72 11.48 -0.42 2.28
CA THR A 72 10.39 0.55 2.09
C THR A 72 10.92 1.98 1.99
N LEU A 73 11.89 2.36 2.83
CA LEU A 73 12.52 3.67 2.77
C LEU A 73 13.27 3.88 1.46
N ILE A 74 14.07 2.91 1.03
CA ILE A 74 14.82 3.00 -0.24
C ILE A 74 13.85 3.18 -1.42
N LEU A 75 12.80 2.35 -1.49
CA LEU A 75 11.83 2.41 -2.58
C LEU A 75 10.99 3.69 -2.53
N GLY A 76 10.52 4.09 -1.35
CA GLY A 76 9.72 5.29 -1.17
C GLY A 76 10.49 6.57 -1.50
N ILE A 77 11.73 6.70 -1.01
CA ILE A 77 12.58 7.88 -1.29
C ILE A 77 12.94 7.92 -2.79
N THR A 78 13.33 6.79 -3.37
CA THR A 78 13.69 6.72 -4.79
C THR A 78 12.50 7.02 -5.69
N GLY A 79 11.33 6.44 -5.40
CA GLY A 79 10.09 6.69 -6.13
C GLY A 79 9.70 8.16 -6.08
N TYR A 80 9.67 8.74 -4.87
CA TYR A 80 9.35 10.15 -4.71
C TYR A 80 10.36 11.09 -5.37
N ALA A 81 11.66 10.79 -5.27
CA ALA A 81 12.70 11.59 -5.91
C ALA A 81 12.60 11.56 -7.45
N THR A 82 12.08 10.48 -8.04
CA THR A 82 11.91 10.34 -9.49
C THR A 82 10.71 11.13 -10.01
N PHE A 83 9.56 11.06 -9.33
CA PHE A 83 8.29 11.60 -9.85
C PHE A 83 7.78 12.84 -9.12
N THR A 84 8.28 13.14 -7.92
CA THR A 84 7.88 14.29 -7.11
C THR A 84 6.36 14.39 -6.96
N GLY A 85 5.73 15.52 -7.28
CA GLY A 85 4.28 15.72 -7.17
C GLY A 85 3.45 14.90 -8.17
N TYR A 86 4.06 14.18 -9.12
CA TYR A 86 3.33 13.32 -10.05
C TYR A 86 3.01 11.92 -9.50
N CYS A 87 3.51 11.55 -8.30
CA CYS A 87 3.34 10.20 -7.74
C CYS A 87 1.86 9.79 -7.65
N GLN A 88 1.53 8.66 -8.29
CA GLN A 88 0.22 8.01 -8.18
C GLN A 88 0.18 7.06 -6.97
N GLY A 89 -1.03 6.59 -6.65
CA GLY A 89 -1.24 5.60 -5.58
C GLY A 89 -0.54 4.27 -5.85
N ASP A 90 -0.42 3.89 -7.13
CA ASP A 90 0.51 2.87 -7.60
C ASP A 90 1.65 3.55 -8.38
N ILE A 91 2.86 3.51 -7.83
CA ILE A 91 4.04 4.12 -8.46
C ILE A 91 4.39 3.48 -9.81
N LEU A 92 3.90 2.26 -10.09
CA LEU A 92 4.09 1.63 -11.38
C LEU A 92 3.26 2.31 -12.47
N GLU A 93 2.16 3.00 -12.15
CA GLU A 93 1.39 3.78 -13.14
C GLU A 93 2.15 5.01 -13.63
N ASN A 94 3.13 5.50 -12.87
CA ASN A 94 3.96 6.63 -13.27
C ASN A 94 4.93 6.31 -14.43
N TYR A 95 5.26 5.03 -14.65
CA TYR A 95 6.17 4.63 -15.72
C TYR A 95 5.41 4.45 -17.04
N CYS A 96 6.01 4.87 -18.16
CA CYS A 96 5.36 4.75 -19.47
C CYS A 96 5.16 3.28 -19.89
N ASN A 97 4.09 3.00 -20.65
CA ASN A 97 3.81 1.65 -21.16
C ASN A 97 4.90 1.09 -22.09
N LYS A 98 5.68 1.96 -22.74
CA LYS A 98 6.80 1.57 -23.62
C LYS A 98 8.06 1.13 -22.87
N ASP A 99 8.10 1.23 -21.54
CA ASP A 99 9.27 0.82 -20.75
C ASP A 99 9.25 -0.68 -20.43
N ASP A 100 9.94 -1.46 -21.25
CA ASP A 100 10.02 -2.92 -21.11
C ASP A 100 10.54 -3.38 -19.75
N LEU A 101 11.49 -2.65 -19.15
CA LEU A 101 12.03 -3.01 -17.84
C LEU A 101 10.95 -2.87 -16.75
N MET A 102 10.12 -1.83 -16.84
CA MET A 102 9.02 -1.62 -15.90
C MET A 102 7.85 -2.56 -16.19
N ASN A 103 7.62 -2.95 -17.45
CA ASN A 103 6.66 -3.99 -17.80
C ASN A 103 7.02 -5.34 -17.17
N VAL A 104 8.31 -5.69 -17.14
CA VAL A 104 8.77 -6.88 -16.38
C VAL A 104 8.49 -6.70 -14.89
N ALA A 105 8.71 -5.51 -14.32
CA ALA A 105 8.38 -5.23 -12.91
C ALA A 105 6.89 -5.43 -12.61
N ARG A 106 6.00 -4.92 -13.48
CA ARG A 106 4.54 -5.08 -13.39
C ARG A 106 4.14 -6.55 -13.42
N PHE A 107 4.74 -7.33 -14.33
CA PHE A 107 4.47 -8.77 -14.42
C PHE A 107 4.90 -9.52 -13.15
N LEU A 108 6.09 -9.24 -12.63
CA LEU A 108 6.60 -9.87 -11.40
C LEU A 108 5.77 -9.47 -10.17
N PHE A 109 5.37 -8.20 -10.10
CA PHE A 109 4.49 -7.69 -9.04
C PHE A 109 3.12 -8.38 -9.08
N ALA A 110 2.48 -8.43 -10.26
CA ALA A 110 1.21 -9.12 -10.44
C ALA A 110 1.30 -10.61 -10.07
N GLY A 111 2.40 -11.29 -10.47
CA GLY A 111 2.66 -12.68 -10.08
C GLY A 111 2.77 -12.85 -8.56
N THR A 112 3.44 -11.92 -7.88
CA THR A 112 3.57 -11.95 -6.41
C THR A 112 2.21 -11.76 -5.74
N ILE A 113 1.42 -10.77 -6.17
CA ILE A 113 0.07 -10.52 -5.62
C ILE A 113 -0.85 -11.73 -5.86
N MET A 114 -0.79 -12.35 -7.03
CA MET A 114 -1.54 -13.58 -7.34
C MET A 114 -1.19 -14.73 -6.38
N LEU A 115 0.08 -14.88 -6.01
CA LEU A 115 0.54 -15.90 -5.06
C LEU A 115 0.20 -15.56 -3.60
N THR A 116 0.12 -14.28 -3.25
CA THR A 116 -0.28 -13.82 -1.92
C THR A 116 -1.78 -14.03 -1.68
N TYR A 117 -2.62 -13.87 -2.71
CA TYR A 117 -4.08 -13.93 -2.57
C TYR A 117 -4.61 -15.24 -1.93
N PRO A 118 -4.15 -16.45 -2.30
CA PRO A 118 -4.55 -17.69 -1.64
C PRO A 118 -4.24 -17.73 -0.13
N ILE A 119 -3.13 -17.14 0.30
CA ILE A 119 -2.72 -17.11 1.71
C ILE A 119 -3.67 -16.21 2.50
N GLU A 120 -4.01 -15.04 1.95
CA GLU A 120 -4.95 -14.11 2.59
C GLU A 120 -6.38 -14.67 2.62
N CYS A 121 -6.81 -15.40 1.58
CA CYS A 121 -8.06 -16.16 1.58
C CYS A 121 -8.06 -17.25 2.67
N PHE A 122 -6.95 -17.95 2.87
CA PHE A 122 -6.81 -18.93 3.94
C PHE A 122 -7.00 -18.28 5.31
N VAL A 123 -6.30 -17.18 5.60
CA VAL A 123 -6.38 -16.49 6.91
C VAL A 123 -7.77 -15.93 7.14
N THR A 124 -8.37 -15.29 6.13
CA THR A 124 -9.74 -14.76 6.22
C THR A 124 -10.74 -15.86 6.54
N ARG A 125 -10.62 -17.02 5.89
CA ARG A 125 -11.49 -18.18 6.16
C ARG A 125 -11.31 -18.69 7.58
N GLU A 126 -10.07 -18.85 8.06
CA GLU A 126 -9.81 -19.29 9.43
C GLU A 126 -10.41 -18.30 10.45
N VAL A 127 -10.28 -16.99 10.22
CA VAL A 127 -10.91 -15.97 11.07
C VAL A 127 -12.44 -16.10 11.09
N VAL A 128 -13.08 -16.29 9.92
CA VAL A 128 -14.54 -16.47 9.84
C VAL A 128 -14.99 -17.76 10.54
N GLU A 129 -14.29 -18.87 10.32
CA GLU A 129 -14.58 -20.17 10.95
C GLU A 129 -14.47 -20.07 12.48
N HIS A 130 -13.43 -19.45 13.00
CA HIS A 130 -13.23 -19.28 14.44
C HIS A 130 -14.19 -18.25 15.05
N ALA A 131 -14.51 -17.16 14.36
CA ALA A 131 -15.39 -16.12 14.88
C ALA A 131 -16.87 -16.54 14.90
N VAL A 132 -17.34 -17.25 13.86
CA VAL A 132 -18.77 -17.57 13.67
C VAL A 132 -19.11 -19.02 14.06
N PHE A 133 -18.18 -19.95 13.82
CA PHE A 133 -18.42 -21.40 13.94
C PHE A 133 -17.51 -22.09 14.98
N ALA A 134 -17.04 -21.35 15.99
CA ALA A 134 -16.13 -21.83 17.04
C ALA A 134 -16.51 -23.21 17.63
N PHE A 135 -17.81 -23.44 17.86
CA PHE A 135 -18.32 -24.66 18.51
C PHE A 135 -18.76 -25.77 17.52
N LYS A 136 -18.57 -25.59 16.20
CA LYS A 136 -19.02 -26.53 15.15
C LYS A 136 -17.85 -27.06 14.32
N GLN A 137 -16.83 -27.56 15.01
CA GLN A 137 -15.63 -28.18 14.44
C GLN A 137 -15.73 -29.71 14.50
N PRO A 138 -15.25 -30.46 13.49
CA PRO A 138 -14.57 -30.00 12.26
C PRO A 138 -15.53 -29.42 11.20
N PRO A 139 -15.03 -28.58 10.27
CA PRO A 139 -15.86 -27.97 9.25
C PRO A 139 -16.23 -28.99 8.15
N PRO A 140 -17.50 -29.10 7.76
CA PRO A 140 -17.87 -29.89 6.60
C PRO A 140 -17.42 -29.19 5.30
N LEU A 141 -17.08 -29.96 4.27
CA LEU A 141 -16.51 -29.44 3.02
C LEU A 141 -17.38 -28.38 2.33
N TRP A 142 -18.70 -28.50 2.38
CA TRP A 142 -19.61 -27.53 1.76
C TRP A 142 -19.49 -26.14 2.40
N ARG A 143 -19.27 -26.06 3.72
CA ARG A 143 -19.10 -24.79 4.45
C ARG A 143 -17.81 -24.11 4.01
N HIS A 144 -16.73 -24.89 3.91
CA HIS A 144 -15.44 -24.41 3.42
C HIS A 144 -15.54 -23.83 2.00
N ILE A 145 -16.23 -24.53 1.09
CA ILE A 145 -16.45 -24.07 -0.28
C ILE A 145 -17.27 -22.78 -0.29
N ILE A 146 -18.38 -22.72 0.45
CA ILE A 146 -19.25 -21.53 0.49
C ILE A 146 -18.49 -20.30 1.00
N ILE A 147 -17.78 -20.42 2.14
CA ILE A 147 -17.04 -19.28 2.70
C ILE A 147 -16.00 -18.77 1.71
N THR A 148 -15.26 -19.68 1.07
CA THR A 148 -14.25 -19.31 0.08
C THR A 148 -14.88 -18.60 -1.14
N ILE A 149 -15.99 -19.13 -1.67
CA ILE A 149 -16.72 -18.49 -2.78
C ILE A 149 -17.19 -17.08 -2.39
N VAL A 150 -17.72 -16.91 -1.18
CA VAL A 150 -18.17 -15.60 -0.68
C VAL A 150 -17.00 -14.63 -0.57
N ILE A 151 -15.86 -15.05 -0.01
CA ILE A 151 -14.64 -14.22 0.09
C ILE A 151 -14.20 -13.75 -1.30
N VAL A 152 -14.14 -14.67 -2.27
CA VAL A 152 -13.73 -14.36 -3.64
C VAL A 152 -14.70 -13.39 -4.31
N ILE A 153 -16.02 -13.65 -4.24
CA ILE A 153 -17.04 -12.78 -4.83
C ILE A 153 -16.96 -11.37 -4.24
N VAL A 154 -16.86 -11.24 -2.91
CA VAL A 154 -16.73 -9.94 -2.25
C VAL A 154 -15.47 -9.21 -2.72
N SER A 155 -14.34 -9.92 -2.82
CA SER A 155 -13.09 -9.31 -3.29
C SER A 155 -13.18 -8.82 -4.75
N VAL A 156 -13.86 -9.56 -5.63
CA VAL A 156 -14.09 -9.15 -7.03
C VAL A 156 -15.01 -7.94 -7.10
N ILE A 157 -16.08 -7.91 -6.31
CA ILE A 157 -16.99 -6.75 -6.25
C ILE A 157 -16.24 -5.49 -5.81
N VAL A 158 -15.41 -5.59 -4.76
CA VAL A 158 -14.59 -4.47 -4.31
C VAL A 158 -13.61 -4.05 -5.39
N SER A 159 -12.90 -5.01 -6.02
CA SER A 159 -11.96 -4.72 -7.10
C SER A 159 -12.60 -4.05 -8.30
N MET A 160 -13.85 -4.37 -8.65
CA MET A 160 -14.58 -3.72 -9.74
C MET A 160 -15.19 -2.38 -9.34
N GLY A 161 -15.32 -2.10 -8.04
CA GLY A 161 -15.94 -0.89 -7.51
C GLY A 161 -14.94 0.22 -7.16
N THR A 162 -13.63 -0.05 -7.23
CA THR A 162 -12.59 0.90 -6.83
C THR A 162 -11.49 1.01 -7.88
N ASP A 163 -11.29 2.21 -8.42
CA ASP A 163 -10.21 2.49 -9.38
C ASP A 163 -8.95 3.05 -8.69
N CYS A 164 -9.08 3.51 -7.44
CA CYS A 164 -8.04 4.23 -6.72
C CYS A 164 -7.37 3.37 -5.66
N LEU A 165 -6.26 2.71 -5.98
CA LEU A 165 -5.53 1.88 -5.01
C LEU A 165 -5.18 2.64 -3.73
N GLY A 166 -4.70 3.88 -3.85
CA GLY A 166 -4.25 4.67 -2.69
C GLY A 166 -5.32 4.93 -1.63
N ILE A 167 -6.58 5.13 -2.03
CA ILE A 167 -7.70 5.35 -1.09
C ILE A 167 -8.04 4.04 -0.37
N VAL A 168 -8.02 2.91 -1.11
CA VAL A 168 -8.28 1.58 -0.54
C VAL A 168 -7.22 1.23 0.51
N LEU A 169 -5.94 1.50 0.22
CA LEU A 169 -4.84 1.29 1.14
C LEU A 169 -4.96 2.16 2.40
N GLU A 170 -5.31 3.44 2.24
CA GLU A 170 -5.54 4.35 3.36
C GLU A 170 -6.68 3.87 4.25
N LEU A 171 -7.85 3.58 3.68
CA LEU A 171 -9.02 3.11 4.41
C LEU A 171 -8.73 1.82 5.18
N ASN A 172 -8.04 0.87 4.55
CA ASN A 172 -7.66 -0.37 5.22
C ASN A 172 -6.68 -0.11 6.37
N GLY A 173 -5.74 0.83 6.18
CA GLY A 173 -4.83 1.29 7.21
C GLY A 173 -5.52 1.88 8.44
N VAL A 174 -6.46 2.79 8.23
CA VAL A 174 -7.11 3.52 9.34
C VAL A 174 -8.24 2.72 9.99
N LEU A 175 -8.94 1.86 9.24
CA LEU A 175 -10.06 1.07 9.78
C LEU A 175 -9.62 -0.28 10.35
N ASN A 176 -8.60 -0.92 9.78
CA ASN A 176 -8.18 -2.25 10.19
C ASN A 176 -6.81 -2.20 10.89
N ALA A 177 -5.80 -1.58 10.26
CA ALA A 177 -4.41 -1.66 10.75
C ALA A 177 -4.21 -0.91 12.07
N ALA A 178 -4.64 0.36 12.12
CA ALA A 178 -4.44 1.19 13.29
C ALA A 178 -5.14 0.62 14.53
N PRO A 179 -6.40 0.13 14.48
CA PRO A 179 -7.01 -0.55 15.62
C PRO A 179 -6.28 -1.82 16.05
N LEU A 180 -5.88 -2.68 15.10
CA LEU A 180 -5.19 -3.94 15.41
C LEU A 180 -3.79 -3.73 15.99
N ALA A 181 -3.07 -2.70 15.56
CA ALA A 181 -1.70 -2.42 15.99
C ALA A 181 -1.64 -1.60 17.30
N TYR A 182 -2.50 -0.59 17.45
CA TYR A 182 -2.37 0.39 18.54
C TYR A 182 -3.45 0.24 19.62
N ILE A 183 -4.68 -0.10 19.25
CA ILE A 183 -5.81 -0.13 20.20
C ILE A 183 -5.92 -1.51 20.85
N PHE A 184 -6.01 -2.57 20.04
CA PHE A 184 -6.29 -3.92 20.54
C PHE A 184 -5.20 -4.45 21.51
N PRO A 185 -3.89 -4.37 21.19
CA PRO A 185 -2.85 -4.88 22.08
C PRO A 185 -2.80 -4.09 23.40
N ALA A 186 -2.99 -2.76 23.35
CA ALA A 186 -3.04 -1.92 24.54
C ALA A 186 -4.19 -2.32 25.47
N LEU A 187 -5.39 -2.52 24.91
CA LEU A 187 -6.55 -2.98 25.67
C LEU A 187 -6.36 -4.39 26.27
N CYS A 188 -5.78 -5.32 25.50
CA CYS A 188 -5.49 -6.67 25.99
C CYS A 188 -4.54 -6.66 27.19
N VAL A 189 -3.43 -5.91 27.09
CA VAL A 189 -2.44 -5.80 28.19
C VAL A 189 -3.08 -5.16 29.42
N MET A 190 -3.84 -4.07 29.25
CA MET A 190 -4.55 -3.42 30.36
C MET A 190 -5.55 -4.38 31.03
N LYS A 191 -6.26 -5.21 30.25
CA LYS A 191 -7.20 -6.19 30.78
C LYS A 191 -6.51 -7.34 31.52
N LEU A 192 -5.36 -7.80 31.03
CA LEU A 192 -4.58 -8.88 31.63
C LEU A 192 -3.88 -8.46 32.93
N GLN A 193 -3.43 -7.21 33.03
CA GLN A 193 -2.76 -6.70 34.23
C GLN A 193 -3.72 -6.50 35.42
N ASN A 194 -5.04 -6.40 35.17
CA ASN A 194 -6.08 -6.20 36.19
C ASN A 194 -5.81 -5.03 37.16
N ASP A 195 -4.97 -4.08 36.75
CA ASP A 195 -4.60 -2.89 37.49
C ASP A 195 -5.61 -1.74 37.26
N ARG A 196 -5.59 -0.72 38.13
CA ARG A 196 -6.45 0.47 37.98
C ARG A 196 -6.10 1.21 36.68
N LEU A 197 -7.12 1.56 35.88
CA LEU A 197 -6.93 2.16 34.55
C LEU A 197 -6.00 3.38 34.55
N LEU A 198 -6.16 4.31 35.50
CA LEU A 198 -5.36 5.55 35.62
C LEU A 198 -4.09 5.39 36.49
N CYS A 199 -3.40 4.25 36.41
CA CYS A 199 -2.09 4.09 37.03
C CYS A 199 -0.99 4.66 36.12
N TRP A 200 0.08 5.23 36.70
CA TRP A 200 1.26 5.69 35.95
C TRP A 200 1.89 4.61 35.07
N LYS A 201 1.71 3.33 35.41
CA LYS A 201 2.16 2.18 34.63
C LYS A 201 1.38 1.98 33.32
N ASN A 202 0.11 2.41 33.28
CA ASN A 202 -0.79 2.23 32.15
C ASN A 202 -0.80 3.44 31.21
N VAL A 203 -0.19 4.57 31.62
CA VAL A 203 -0.03 5.76 30.79
C VAL A 203 0.51 5.46 29.38
N PRO A 204 1.60 4.69 29.17
CA PRO A 204 2.06 4.39 27.82
C PRO A 204 1.03 3.63 26.99
N LEU A 205 0.31 2.68 27.59
CA LEU A 205 -0.74 1.91 26.91
C LEU A 205 -1.92 2.80 26.50
N ILE A 206 -2.35 3.69 27.40
CA ILE A 206 -3.41 4.66 27.13
C ILE A 206 -2.99 5.63 26.02
N LEU A 207 -1.74 6.11 26.03
CA LEU A 207 -1.22 6.99 24.99
C LEU A 207 -1.17 6.30 23.62
N THR A 208 -0.76 5.02 23.57
CA THR A 208 -0.77 4.26 22.31
C THR A 208 -2.20 4.04 21.81
N ALA A 209 -3.13 3.65 22.68
CA ALA A 209 -4.52 3.46 22.30
C ALA A 209 -5.20 4.76 21.85
N SER A 210 -4.95 5.88 22.55
CA SER A 210 -5.52 7.19 22.19
C SER A 210 -4.94 7.71 20.88
N PHE A 211 -3.64 7.49 20.62
CA PHE A 211 -3.01 7.78 19.33
C PHE A 211 -3.66 6.97 18.20
N GLY A 212 -3.87 5.66 18.40
CA GLY A 212 -4.56 4.81 17.43
C GLY A 212 -5.97 5.31 17.10
N ILE A 213 -6.74 5.70 18.12
CA ILE A 213 -8.09 6.29 17.94
C ILE A 213 -8.01 7.59 17.15
N LEU A 214 -7.10 8.50 17.52
CA LEU A 214 -6.94 9.79 16.87
C LEU A 214 -6.60 9.63 15.38
N VAL A 215 -5.64 8.76 15.04
CA VAL A 215 -5.25 8.46 13.67
C VAL A 215 -6.41 7.85 12.89
N SER A 216 -7.14 6.91 13.49
CA SER A 216 -8.27 6.24 12.83
C SER A 216 -9.41 7.23 12.52
N VAL A 217 -9.74 8.13 13.47
CA VAL A 217 -10.80 9.13 13.30
C VAL A 217 -10.41 10.20 12.29
N ILE A 218 -9.22 10.79 12.43
CA ILE A 218 -8.74 11.83 11.50
C ILE A 218 -8.60 11.25 10.09
N GLY A 219 -7.98 10.08 9.96
CA GLY A 219 -7.78 9.42 8.67
C GLY A 219 -9.11 9.05 8.00
N LEU A 220 -10.09 8.55 8.76
CA LEU A 220 -11.42 8.26 8.21
C LEU A 220 -12.14 9.54 7.71
N ILE A 221 -12.04 10.64 8.45
CA ILE A 221 -12.63 11.93 8.03
C ILE A 221 -11.97 12.40 6.72
N MET A 222 -10.64 12.35 6.65
CA MET A 222 -9.89 12.75 5.45
C MET A 222 -10.25 11.87 4.25
N ALA A 223 -10.26 10.55 4.41
CA ALA A 223 -10.64 9.63 3.35
C ALA A 223 -12.08 9.89 2.84
N ILE A 224 -13.04 10.17 3.73
CA ILE A 224 -14.41 10.52 3.33
C ILE A 224 -14.45 11.84 2.55
N ILE A 225 -13.72 12.86 3.00
CA ILE A 225 -13.64 14.15 2.30
C ILE A 225 -13.07 13.96 0.90
N GLU A 226 -12.01 13.16 0.74
CA GLU A 226 -11.42 12.86 -0.56
C GLU A 226 -12.42 12.15 -1.48
N ILE A 227 -13.14 11.14 -0.97
CA ILE A 227 -14.16 10.42 -1.73
C ILE A 227 -15.29 11.36 -2.19
N VAL A 228 -15.77 12.25 -1.31
CA VAL A 228 -16.85 13.19 -1.61
C VAL A 228 -16.42 14.26 -2.61
N ASN A 229 -15.18 14.73 -2.51
CA ASN A 229 -14.64 15.75 -3.42
C ASN A 229 -14.33 15.19 -4.82
N GLY A 230 -14.43 13.87 -5.02
CA GLY A 230 -14.18 13.21 -6.29
C GLY A 230 -12.69 13.17 -6.59
N VAL A 231 -12.01 12.10 -6.17
CA VAL A 231 -10.61 11.90 -6.54
C VAL A 231 -10.52 11.56 -8.03
N GLU A 232 -9.80 12.37 -8.80
CA GLU A 232 -9.39 12.01 -10.15
C GLU A 232 -8.29 10.95 -10.06
N CYS A 233 -8.65 9.70 -10.38
CA CYS A 233 -7.70 8.60 -10.50
C CYS A 233 -7.42 8.35 -11.98
N SER A 234 -6.15 8.36 -12.36
CA SER A 234 -5.72 8.14 -13.73
C SER A 234 -5.55 6.64 -13.98
N HIS A 235 -6.62 5.97 -14.44
CA HIS A 235 -6.53 4.55 -14.76
C HIS A 235 -6.26 4.33 -16.25
N GLY A 236 -5.19 3.59 -16.58
CA GLY A 236 -4.88 3.17 -17.95
C GLY A 236 -4.49 4.29 -18.93
N GLN A 237 -4.23 5.50 -18.45
CA GLN A 237 -3.67 6.59 -19.25
C GLN A 237 -2.19 6.79 -18.92
N ASP A 238 -1.37 6.92 -19.97
CA ASP A 238 0.04 7.25 -19.81
C ASP A 238 0.19 8.69 -19.30
N MET A 239 1.20 8.92 -18.46
CA MET A 239 1.50 10.24 -17.92
C MET A 239 1.91 11.23 -19.03
N PRO A 240 1.67 12.55 -18.88
CA PRO A 240 1.93 13.52 -19.95
C PRO A 240 3.36 13.51 -20.50
N TYR A 241 4.35 13.25 -19.65
CA TYR A 241 5.76 13.18 -20.04
C TYR A 241 6.11 11.95 -20.89
N CYS A 242 5.24 10.95 -20.99
CA CYS A 242 5.42 9.80 -21.87
C CYS A 242 5.23 10.14 -23.35
N PHE A 243 4.62 11.28 -23.66
CA PHE A 243 4.35 11.75 -25.03
C PHE A 243 5.32 12.84 -25.50
N SER A 244 6.19 13.36 -24.62
CA SER A 244 7.11 14.45 -24.93
C SER A 244 8.09 14.12 -26.07
N ASP A 245 8.49 12.86 -26.20
CA ASP A 245 9.34 12.38 -27.31
C ASP A 245 8.60 12.39 -28.66
N GLU A 246 7.28 12.16 -28.67
CA GLU A 246 6.47 12.21 -29.90
C GLU A 246 6.15 13.65 -30.33
N ILE A 247 5.96 14.57 -29.38
CA ILE A 247 5.69 15.98 -29.66
C ILE A 247 6.93 16.66 -30.26
N SER A 248 8.12 16.37 -29.73
CA SER A 248 9.39 16.88 -30.27
C SER A 248 9.71 16.33 -31.67
N LEU A 249 9.36 15.07 -31.94
CA LEU A 249 9.44 14.45 -33.27
C LEU A 249 8.44 15.06 -34.28
N ASN A 250 7.20 15.37 -33.86
CA ASN A 250 6.24 16.05 -34.72
C ASN A 250 6.65 17.49 -35.05
N TYR A 251 7.20 18.22 -34.08
CA TYR A 251 7.70 19.57 -34.31
C TYR A 251 8.91 19.59 -35.26
N THR A 252 9.81 18.61 -35.15
CA THR A 252 10.95 18.46 -36.09
C THR A 252 10.50 17.97 -37.47
N ASN A 253 9.47 17.14 -37.56
CA ASN A 253 8.89 16.71 -38.84
C ASN A 253 8.10 17.83 -39.55
N GLU A 254 7.47 18.76 -38.83
CA GLU A 254 6.86 19.98 -39.38
C GLU A 254 7.89 21.01 -39.87
N LEU A 255 9.11 21.01 -39.33
CA LEU A 255 10.24 21.84 -39.81
C LEU A 255 11.02 21.23 -40.99
N LYS A 256 10.88 19.92 -41.24
CA LYS A 256 11.59 19.21 -42.32
C LYS A 256 11.16 19.58 -43.76
N PRO A 257 9.93 20.04 -44.08
CA PRO A 257 9.58 20.51 -45.41
C PRO A 257 10.04 21.94 -45.68
N LEU A 258 10.41 22.73 -44.67
CA LEU A 258 10.76 24.15 -44.80
C LEU A 258 12.23 24.41 -45.19
N PHE A 259 13.10 23.39 -45.16
CA PHE A 259 14.53 23.52 -45.47
C PHE A 259 15.01 22.77 -46.72
N SER A 260 14.11 22.24 -47.57
CA SER A 260 14.50 21.48 -48.78
C SER A 260 14.38 22.24 -50.11
N THR A 261 14.09 23.54 -50.11
CA THR A 261 13.95 24.34 -51.34
C THR A 261 14.80 25.61 -51.36
N THR A 262 16.11 25.47 -51.47
CA THR A 262 16.96 26.48 -52.14
C THR A 262 18.11 25.79 -52.87
N THR A 263 17.93 25.51 -54.16
CA THR A 263 18.99 25.28 -55.13
C THR A 263 19.69 26.60 -55.45
N PRO A 264 21.04 26.71 -55.47
CA PRO A 264 21.69 27.82 -56.14
C PRO A 264 21.75 27.54 -57.64
N VAL A 265 21.14 28.44 -58.40
CA VAL A 265 21.34 28.60 -59.84
C VAL A 265 22.63 29.39 -60.06
N ALA A 266 23.47 28.87 -60.96
CA ALA A 266 24.63 29.48 -61.62
C ALA A 266 25.84 29.90 -60.75
#